data_AF-A0A7Y0VX92-F1
#
_entry.id   AF-A0A7Y0VX92-F1
#
_cell.length_a   1.000
_cell.length_b   1.000
_cell.length_c   1.000
_cell.angle_alpha   90.00
_cell.angle_beta   90.00
_cell.angle_gamma   90.00
#
_symmetry.space_group_name_H-M   'P 1'
#
loop_
_entity.id
_entity.type
_entity.pdbx_description
1 polymer ?
#
loop_
_entity_poly.entity_id
_entity_poly.type
_entity_poly.pdbx_seq_one_letter_code
_entity_poly.pdbx_strand_id
1 'polypeptide(L)' 'MHALNPSARSIRAAAHKAMAFAALRANSSLSTRLKRYNHHMQLAHLAASEQAMVMEVHHA' A
#
# COMPACT_ATOMS: atom_id res chain seq x y z
N MET A 1 24.11 10.50 3.92
CA MET A 1 22.77 9.99 4.28
C MET A 1 21.86 10.12 3.07
N HIS A 2 21.43 9.01 2.46
CA HIS A 2 20.37 9.04 1.45
C HIS A 2 19.07 9.39 2.16
N ALA A 3 18.63 10.63 2.05
CA ALA A 3 17.27 10.99 2.36
C ALA A 3 16.39 10.12 1.46
N LEU A 4 15.78 9.09 2.03
CA LEU A 4 14.67 8.36 1.44
C LEU A 4 13.57 9.39 1.26
N ASN A 5 13.61 10.18 0.19
CA ASN A 5 12.45 10.89 -0.30
C ASN A 5 11.42 9.77 -0.50
N PRO A 6 10.38 9.68 0.35
CA PRO A 6 9.41 8.63 0.19
C PRO A 6 8.74 8.94 -1.14
N SER A 7 9.06 8.14 -2.16
CA SER A 7 8.49 8.32 -3.48
C SER A 7 6.96 8.40 -3.31
N ALA A 8 6.28 9.21 -4.12
CA ALA A 8 4.83 9.39 -4.02
C ALA A 8 4.07 8.04 -3.98
N ARG A 9 4.68 6.98 -4.53
CA ARG A 9 4.21 5.61 -4.52
C ARG A 9 4.44 4.87 -3.18
N SER A 10 5.56 5.08 -2.48
CA SER A 10 5.75 4.58 -1.10
C SER A 10 4.76 5.21 -0.12
N ILE A 11 4.42 6.49 -0.31
CA ILE A 11 3.36 7.16 0.46
C ILE A 11 2.01 6.48 0.21
N ARG A 12 1.68 6.15 -1.06
CA ARG A 12 0.44 5.41 -1.38
C ARG A 12 0.40 4.03 -0.74
N ALA A 13 1.49 3.27 -0.80
CA ALA A 13 1.55 1.95 -0.16
C ALA A 13 1.37 2.05 1.37
N ALA A 14 1.98 3.04 2.02
CA ALA A 14 1.79 3.30 3.45
C ALA A 14 0.35 3.71 3.79
N ALA A 15 -0.27 4.56 2.96
CA ALA A 15 -1.66 4.98 3.14
C ALA A 15 -2.62 3.78 3.05
N HIS A 16 -2.44 2.89 2.07
CA HIS A 16 -3.26 1.68 1.97
C HIS A 16 -3.11 0.75 3.18
N LYS A 17 -1.89 0.59 3.71
CA LYS A 17 -1.67 -0.16 4.97
C LYS A 17 -2.41 0.47 6.15
N ALA A 18 -2.36 1.79 6.29
CA ALA A 18 -3.09 2.50 7.34
C ALA A 18 -4.62 2.31 7.21
N MET A 19 -5.15 2.39 5.99
CA MET A 19 -6.57 2.13 5.72
C MET A 19 -6.97 0.68 6.03
N ALA A 20 -6.10 -0.29 5.75
CA ALA A 20 -6.32 -1.70 6.08
C ALA A 20 -6.47 -1.90 7.60
N PHE A 21 -5.61 -1.28 8.41
CA PHE A 21 -5.72 -1.33 9.87
C PHE A 21 -6.94 -0.58 10.42
N ALA A 22 -7.31 0.55 9.81
CA ALA A 22 -8.54 1.26 10.17
C ALA A 22 -9.79 0.40 9.89
N ALA A 23 -9.80 -0.36 8.79
CA ALA A 23 -10.88 -1.29 8.46
C ALA A 23 -11.01 -2.43 9.48
N LEU A 24 -9.91 -2.91 10.08
CA LEU A 24 -9.96 -3.89 11.17
C LEU A 24 -10.57 -3.31 12.46
N ARG A 25 -10.42 -2.00 12.68
CA ARG A 25 -10.92 -1.29 13.87
C ARG A 25 -12.36 -0.80 13.75
N ALA A 26 -12.95 -0.85 12.55
CA ALA A 26 -14.31 -0.39 12.31
C ALA A 26 -15.35 -1.38 12.87
N ASN A 27 -16.44 -0.88 13.47
CA ASN A 27 -17.55 -1.69 13.99
C ASN A 27 -18.51 -2.23 12.90
N SER A 28 -17.96 -2.77 11.80
CA SER A 28 -18.71 -3.51 10.78
C SER A 28 -18.55 -5.02 10.96
N SER A 29 -19.36 -5.83 10.27
CA SER A 29 -19.27 -7.30 10.35
C SER A 29 -17.86 -7.82 10.04
N LEU A 30 -17.47 -8.97 10.60
CA LEU A 30 -16.14 -9.57 10.37
C LEU A 30 -15.86 -9.78 8.88
N SER A 31 -16.85 -10.26 8.11
CA SER A 31 -16.74 -10.42 6.66
C SER A 31 -16.46 -9.09 5.94
N THR A 32 -17.13 -8.01 6.35
CA THR A 32 -16.90 -6.66 5.81
C THR A 32 -15.50 -6.15 6.12
N ARG A 33 -15.00 -6.37 7.36
CA ARG A 33 -13.66 -5.94 7.76
C ARG A 33 -12.57 -6.67 6.95
N LEU A 34 -12.69 -7.98 6.82
CA LEU A 34 -11.73 -8.79 6.07
C LEU A 34 -11.70 -8.44 4.58
N LYS A 35 -12.86 -8.22 3.95
CA LYS A 35 -12.94 -7.78 2.54
C LYS A 35 -12.21 -6.45 2.31
N ARG A 36 -12.44 -5.46 3.19
CA ARG A 36 -11.79 -4.15 3.11
C ARG A 36 -10.28 -4.22 3.37
N TYR A 37 -9.87 -5.02 4.35
CA TYR A 37 -8.45 -5.28 4.63
C TYR A 37 -7.76 -5.89 3.41
N ASN A 38 -8.30 -6.97 2.85
CA ASN A 38 -7.74 -7.64 1.68
C ASN A 38 -7.66 -6.72 0.46
N HIS A 39 -8.71 -5.90 0.23
CA HIS A 39 -8.72 -4.91 -0.84
C HIS A 39 -7.58 -3.89 -0.70
N HIS A 40 -7.39 -3.32 0.50
CA HIS A 40 -6.32 -2.37 0.73
C HIS A 40 -4.92 -3.00 0.65
N MET A 41 -4.76 -4.24 1.12
CA MET A 41 -3.49 -4.96 0.97
C MET A 41 -3.16 -5.24 -0.49
N GLN A 42 -4.14 -5.64 -1.31
CA GLN A 42 -3.94 -5.83 -2.74
C GLN A 42 -3.47 -4.53 -3.41
N LEU A 43 -4.08 -3.39 -3.11
CA LEU A 43 -3.66 -2.08 -3.62
C LEU A 43 -2.25 -1.70 -3.15
N ALA A 44 -1.89 -2.01 -1.89
CA ALA A 44 -0.55 -1.77 -1.38
C ALA A 44 0.51 -2.61 -2.12
N HIS A 45 0.18 -3.86 -2.46
CA HIS A 45 1.05 -4.76 -3.21
C HIS A 45 1.22 -4.30 -4.66
N LEU A 46 0.14 -3.87 -5.32
CA LEU A 46 0.19 -3.29 -6.67
C LEU A 46 1.01 -2.00 -6.70
N ALA A 47 0.77 -1.12 -5.72
CA ALA A 47 1.55 0.10 -5.57
C ALA A 47 3.05 -0.20 -5.32
N ALA A 48 3.39 -1.32 -4.68
CA ALA A 48 4.78 -1.73 -4.49
C ALA A 48 5.38 -2.41 -5.75
N SER A 49 4.65 -3.26 -6.46
CA SER A 49 5.14 -3.95 -7.67
C SER A 49 5.41 -2.98 -8.82
N GLU A 50 4.61 -1.92 -8.95
CA GLU A 50 4.89 -0.83 -9.89
C GLU A 50 6.22 -0.09 -9.58
N GLN A 51 6.80 -0.22 -8.38
CA GLN A 51 8.12 0.34 -8.08
C GLN A 51 9.23 -0.49 -8.74
N ALA A 52 9.08 -1.81 -8.77
CA ALA A 52 10.09 -2.71 -9.33
C ALA A 52 10.28 -2.50 -10.83
N MET A 53 9.19 -2.27 -11.58
CA MET A 53 9.26 -2.03 -13.03
C MET A 53 9.85 -0.64 -13.38
N VAL A 54 9.62 0.39 -12.57
CA VAL A 54 10.15 1.74 -12.83
C VAL A 54 11.64 1.86 -12.48
N MET A 55 12.13 1.06 -11.52
CA MET A 55 13.53 1.10 -11.12
C MET A 55 14.47 0.46 -12.16
N GLU A 56 13.96 -0.45 -13.00
CA GLU A 56 14.69 -1.04 -14.13
C GLU A 56 14.93 -0.03 -15.29
N VAL A 57 14.06 0.97 -15.46
CA VAL A 57 14.12 1.91 -16.60
C VAL A 57 15.06 3.10 -16.35
N HIS A 58 15.38 3.40 -15.08
CA HIS A 58 16.19 4.56 -14.72
C HIS A 58 17.70 4.29 -14.58
N HIS A 59 18.16 3.08 -14.93
CA HIS A 59 19.57 2.65 -14.76
C HIS A 59 20.31 2.28 -16.06
N ALA A 60 19.83 2.68 -17.24
CA ALA A 60 20.53 2.49 -18.52
C ALA A 60 21.32 3.74 -18.95
#